data_AF-A0A4Q7E042-F1
#
_entry.id   AF-A0A4Q7E042-F1
#
_cell.length_a   1.000
_cell.length_b   1.000
_cell.length_c   1.000
_cell.angle_alpha   90.00
_cell.angle_beta   90.00
_cell.angle_gamma   90.00
#
_symmetry.space_group_name_H-M   'P 1'
#
loop_
_entity.id
_entity.type
_entity.pdbx_description
1 polymer ?
#
loop_
_entity_poly.entity_id
_entity_poly.type
_entity_poly.pdbx_seq_one_letter_code
_entity_poly.pdbx_strand_id
1 'polypeptide(L)' 'MSLYLIVLFIIFALFGCASTYLVKFIYCYWVKKRIEVRYVWRACLCALLIIPISLLSQWLV' A
#
# COMPACT_ATOMS: atom_id res chain seq x y z
N MET A 1 15.35 3.64 18.52
CA MET A 1 16.23 3.57 17.34
C MET A 1 15.95 2.32 16.48
N SER A 2 16.09 1.08 16.96
CA SER A 2 15.86 -0.13 16.12
C SER A 2 14.42 -0.31 15.61
N LEU A 3 13.40 -0.12 16.47
CA LEU A 3 11.98 -0.33 16.10
C LEU A 3 11.46 0.67 15.05
N TYR A 4 11.91 1.92 15.10
CA TYR A 4 11.50 2.96 14.14
C TYR A 4 11.97 2.63 12.71
N LEU A 5 13.20 2.12 12.55
CA LEU A 5 13.69 1.67 11.25
C LEU A 5 12.89 0.51 10.69
N ILE A 6 12.47 -0.44 11.54
CA ILE A 6 11.64 -1.58 11.13
C ILE A 6 10.27 -1.11 10.61
N VAL A 7 9.64 -0.16 11.31
CA VAL A 7 8.35 0.41 10.89
C VAL A 7 8.47 1.12 9.55
N LEU A 8 9.52 1.94 9.36
CA LEU A 8 9.78 2.59 8.08
C LEU A 8 10.00 1.57 6.94
N PHE A 9 10.70 0.46 7.22
CA PHE A 9 10.92 -0.61 6.25
C PHE A 9 9.60 -1.28 5.83
N ILE A 10 8.71 -1.52 6.79
CA ILE A 10 7.37 -2.06 6.55
C ILE A 10 6.55 -1.09 5.70
N ILE A 11 6.51 0.20 6.07
CA ILE A 11 5.77 1.23 5.30
C ILE A 11 6.28 1.30 3.86
N PHE A 12 7.60 1.27 3.67
CA PHE A 12 8.22 1.27 2.35
C PHE A 12 7.83 0.04 1.51
N ALA A 13 7.81 -1.15 2.12
CA ALA A 13 7.35 -2.37 1.45
C ALA A 13 5.85 -2.31 1.07
N LEU A 14 4.99 -1.80 1.95
CA LEU A 14 3.56 -1.62 1.65
C LEU A 14 3.36 -0.60 0.52
N PHE A 15 4.15 0.46 0.47
CA PHE A 15 4.10 1.47 -0.58
C PHE A 15 4.51 0.88 -1.95
N GLY A 16 5.58 0.08 -1.99
CA GLY A 16 6.01 -0.63 -3.21
C GLY A 16 4.95 -1.61 -3.72
N CYS A 17 4.33 -2.36 -2.82
CA CYS A 17 3.19 -3.24 -3.15
C CYS A 17 2.02 -2.43 -3.73
N ALA A 18 1.61 -1.34 -3.07
CA ALA A 18 0.52 -0.49 -3.53
C ALA A 18 0.79 0.09 -4.93
N SER A 19 2.00 0.60 -5.17
CA SER A 19 2.42 1.12 -6.49
C SER A 19 2.33 0.07 -7.59
N THR A 20 2.75 -1.17 -7.30
CA THR A 20 2.67 -2.28 -8.26
C THR A 20 1.22 -2.61 -8.65
N TYR A 21 0.29 -2.59 -7.68
CA TYR A 21 -1.14 -2.78 -7.96
C TYR A 21 -1.74 -1.61 -8.73
N LEU A 22 -1.28 -0.39 -8.47
CA LEU A 22 -1.69 0.83 -9.19
C LEU A 22 -1.24 0.79 -10.66
N VAL A 23 0.00 0.39 -10.93
CA VAL A 23 0.51 0.20 -12.30
C VAL A 23 -0.26 -0.90 -13.03
N LYS A 24 -0.55 -2.03 -12.38
CA LYS A 24 -1.41 -3.08 -12.96
C LYS A 24 -2.82 -2.58 -13.28
N PHE A 25 -3.39 -1.72 -12.41
CA PHE A 25 -4.68 -1.10 -12.67
C PHE A 25 -4.64 -0.17 -13.88
N ILE A 26 -3.66 0.73 -13.95
CA ILE A 26 -3.48 1.65 -15.09
C ILE A 26 -3.28 0.86 -16.39
N TYR A 27 -2.46 -0.20 -16.35
CA TYR A 27 -2.23 -1.07 -17.51
C TYR A 27 -3.52 -1.77 -17.97
N CYS A 28 -4.29 -2.37 -17.05
CA CYS A 28 -5.59 -2.98 -17.39
C CYS A 28 -6.61 -1.96 -17.88
N TYR A 29 -6.65 -0.76 -17.30
CA TYR A 29 -7.55 0.31 -17.70
C TYR A 29 -7.24 0.79 -19.13
N TRP A 30 -5.96 1.00 -19.44
CA TRP A 30 -5.51 1.48 -20.75
C TRP A 30 -5.62 0.41 -21.84
N VAL A 31 -5.19 -0.82 -21.55
CA VAL A 31 -5.07 -1.89 -22.57
C VAL A 31 -6.38 -2.67 -22.73
N LYS A 32 -7.03 -3.05 -21.62
CA LYS A 32 -8.24 -3.89 -21.65
C LYS A 32 -9.55 -3.10 -21.64
N LYS A 33 -9.52 -1.76 -21.46
CA LYS A 33 -10.70 -0.89 -21.31
C LYS A 33 -11.75 -1.43 -20.32
N ARG A 34 -11.33 -2.23 -19.34
CA ARG A 34 -12.19 -2.76 -18.29
C ARG A 34 -11.74 -2.22 -16.95
N ILE A 35 -12.70 -1.71 -16.19
CA ILE A 35 -12.47 -1.24 -14.82
C ILE A 35 -12.58 -2.44 -13.89
N GLU A 36 -11.45 -3.11 -13.65
CA GLU A 36 -11.33 -4.13 -12.62
C GLU A 36 -11.10 -3.44 -11.27
N VAL A 37 -12.19 -2.94 -10.67
CA VAL A 37 -12.20 -2.20 -9.39
C VAL A 37 -11.54 -2.98 -8.25
N ARG A 38 -11.48 -4.32 -8.36
CA ARG A 38 -10.83 -5.21 -7.38
C ARG A 38 -9.36 -4.87 -7.14
N TYR A 39 -8.61 -4.44 -8.15
CA TYR A 39 -7.19 -4.14 -7.99
C TYR A 39 -6.97 -2.79 -7.28
N VAL A 40 -7.81 -1.79 -7.59
CA VAL A 40 -7.82 -0.51 -6.87
C VAL A 40 -8.22 -0.71 -5.43
N TRP A 41 -9.25 -1.53 -5.19
CA TRP A 41 -9.72 -1.82 -3.84
C TRP A 41 -8.63 -2.46 -2.99
N ARG A 42 -7.87 -3.43 -3.55
CA ARG A 42 -6.73 -4.03 -2.86
C ARG A 42 -5.59 -3.05 -2.61
N ALA A 43 -5.29 -2.17 -3.56
CA ALA A 43 -4.27 -1.11 -3.38
C ALA A 43 -4.68 -0.12 -2.27
N CYS A 44 -5.94 0.33 -2.28
CA CYS A 44 -6.51 1.15 -1.21
C CYS A 44 -6.48 0.42 0.14
N LEU A 45 -6.82 -0.87 0.17
CA LEU A 45 -6.77 -1.66 1.41
C LEU A 45 -5.34 -1.72 1.97
N CYS A 46 -4.34 -2.00 1.12
CA CYS A 46 -2.94 -1.97 1.51
C CYS A 46 -2.50 -0.59 2.02
N ALA A 47 -2.94 0.50 1.39
CA ALA A 47 -2.65 1.85 1.86
C ALA A 47 -3.35 2.16 3.21
N LEU A 48 -4.58 1.69 3.39
CA LEU A 48 -5.36 1.89 4.60
C LEU A 48 -4.79 1.11 5.79
N LEU A 49 -4.15 -0.04 5.52
CA LEU A 49 -3.39 -0.82 6.50
C LEU A 49 -2.13 -0.09 7.02
N ILE A 50 -1.58 0.88 6.29
CA ILE A 50 -0.43 1.68 6.75
C ILE A 50 -0.84 2.58 7.93
N ILE A 51 -2.08 3.09 7.93
CA ILE A 51 -2.59 4.02 8.95
C ILE A 51 -2.56 3.41 10.37
N PRO A 52 -3.16 2.23 10.64
CA PRO A 52 -3.11 1.64 11.97
C PRO A 52 -1.69 1.22 12.37
N ILE A 53 -0.84 0.79 11.42
CA ILE A 53 0.56 0.44 11.70
C ILE A 53 1.33 1.70 12.15
N SER A 54 1.12 2.83 11.47
CA SER A 54 1.76 4.09 11.83
C SER A 54 1.24 4.63 13.17
N LEU A 55 -0.07 4.49 13.44
CA LEU A 55 -0.66 4.86 14.74
C LEU A 55 -0.10 4.01 15.88
N LEU A 56 -0.04 2.68 15.70
CA LEU A 56 0.56 1.75 16.67
C LEU A 56 2.03 2.08 16.90
N SER A 57 2.78 2.42 15.85
CA SER A 57 4.18 2.83 16.00
C SER A 57 4.35 4.11 16.81
N GLN A 58 3.44 5.08 16.69
CA GLN A 58 3.47 6.29 17.51
C GLN A 58 3.06 6.04 18.96
N TRP A 59 2.22 5.04 19.22
CA TRP A 59 1.85 4.65 20.58
C TRP A 59 2.91 3.79 21.28
N LEU A 60 3.74 3.07 20.52
CA LEU A 60 4.73 2.12 21.05
C LEU A 60 6.15 2.71 21.21
N VAL A 61 6.41 3.87 20.60
CA VAL A 61 7.69 4.62 20.68
C VAL A 61 7.52 5.79 21.64
#